data_AF-A0A0D0CIP6-F1
#
_entry.id   AF-A0A0D0CIP6-F1
#
_cell.length_a   1.000
_cell.length_b   1.000
_cell.length_c   1.000
_cell.angle_alpha   90.00
_cell.angle_beta   90.00
_cell.angle_gamma   90.00
#
_symmetry.space_group_name_H-M   'P 1'
#
loop_
_entity.id
_entity.type
_entity.pdbx_description
1 polymer ?
#
loop_
_entity_poly.entity_id
_entity_poly.type
_entity_poly.pdbx_seq_one_letter_code
_entity_poly.pdbx_strand_id
1 'polypeptide(L)' 'SNEGAKGLKAVWTDKDNEALVSVLRIQKDAGNQAGNGWKPSVWTIAAAKLLADGSKNGSEKTSSKCSDHWTNVSQYQW' A
#
# COMPACT_ATOMS: atom_id res chain seq x y z
N SER A 1 30.48 -8.39 -11.68
CA SER A 1 30.03 -7.12 -11.07
C SER A 1 28.54 -7.18 -10.88
N ASN A 2 28.06 -7.16 -9.63
CA ASN A 2 26.64 -7.23 -9.30
C ASN A 2 26.20 -5.85 -8.82
N GLU A 3 26.04 -4.94 -9.76
CA GLU A 3 25.61 -3.56 -9.52
C GLU A 3 24.21 -3.39 -10.11
N GLY A 4 23.22 -3.01 -9.29
CA GLY A 4 21.93 -2.58 -9.84
C GLY A 4 20.64 -2.71 -9.01
N ALA A 5 20.67 -2.97 -7.70
CA ALA A 5 19.46 -2.88 -6.87
C ALA A 5 19.30 -1.50 -6.18
N LYS A 6 19.86 -0.43 -6.76
CA LYS A 6 19.60 0.94 -6.31
C LYS A 6 18.50 1.57 -7.18
N GLY A 7 17.31 1.77 -6.60
CA GLY A 7 16.52 2.96 -6.93
C GLY A 7 15.31 2.87 -7.86
N LEU A 8 14.68 1.70 -8.06
CA LEU A 8 13.36 1.71 -8.71
C LEU A 8 12.31 2.22 -7.71
N LYS A 9 11.60 3.31 -8.01
CA LYS A 9 10.46 3.74 -7.19
C LYS A 9 9.34 2.71 -7.34
N ALA A 10 8.56 2.47 -6.29
CA ALA A 10 7.31 1.72 -6.42
C ALA A 10 6.39 2.51 -7.36
N VAL A 11 5.92 1.88 -8.43
CA VAL A 11 5.01 2.50 -9.40
C VAL A 11 3.59 2.12 -9.01
N TRP A 12 2.79 3.12 -8.67
CA TRP A 12 1.40 2.94 -8.27
C TRP A 12 0.48 3.20 -9.45
N THR A 13 -0.28 2.19 -9.83
CA THR A 13 -1.33 2.30 -10.85
C THR A 13 -2.68 2.58 -10.21
N ASP A 14 -3.67 2.99 -11.01
CA ASP A 14 -5.03 3.17 -10.50
C ASP A 14 -5.60 1.89 -9.89
N LYS A 15 -5.30 0.73 -10.48
CA LYS A 15 -5.66 -0.58 -9.93
C LYS A 15 -5.01 -0.85 -8.57
N ASP A 16 -3.76 -0.42 -8.38
CA ASP A 16 -3.07 -0.55 -7.09
C ASP A 16 -3.70 0.38 -6.04
N ASN A 17 -4.09 1.59 -6.45
CA ASN A 17 -4.78 2.55 -5.59
C ASN A 17 -6.15 2.00 -5.17
N GLU A 18 -6.93 1.45 -6.10
CA GLU A 18 -8.21 0.80 -5.83
C GLU A 18 -8.07 -0.38 -4.87
N ALA A 19 -7.06 -1.25 -5.09
CA ALA A 19 -6.78 -2.38 -4.22
C ALA A 19 -6.40 -1.92 -2.80
N LEU A 20 -5.53 -0.90 -2.69
CA LEU A 20 -5.14 -0.31 -1.41
C LEU A 20 -6.34 0.30 -0.68
N VAL A 21 -7.14 1.14 -1.37
CA VAL A 21 -8.35 1.76 -0.82
C VAL A 21 -9.37 0.72 -0.39
N SER A 22 -9.57 -0.33 -1.19
CA SER A 22 -10.50 -1.42 -0.89
C SER A 22 -10.11 -2.15 0.40
N VAL A 23 -8.83 -2.52 0.56
CA VAL A 23 -8.33 -3.12 1.80
C VAL A 23 -8.56 -2.19 2.99
N LEU A 24 -8.23 -0.91 2.86
CA LEU A 24 -8.38 0.04 3.94
C LEU A 24 -9.85 0.24 4.33
N ARG A 25 -10.79 0.28 3.37
CA ARG A 25 -12.22 0.32 3.67
C ARG A 25 -12.67 -0.91 4.47
N ILE A 26 -12.31 -2.11 4.03
CA ILE A 26 -12.63 -3.36 4.75
C ILE A 26 -12.06 -3.34 6.18
N GLN A 27 -10.82 -2.87 6.34
CA GLN A 27 -10.18 -2.77 7.65
C GLN A 27 -10.77 -1.64 8.52
N LYS A 28 -11.35 -0.60 7.90
CA LYS A 28 -12.11 0.44 8.60
C LYS A 28 -13.35 -0.15 9.25
N ASP A 29 -14.15 -0.86 8.47
CA ASP A 29 -15.38 -1.53 8.92
C ASP A 29 -15.08 -2.59 9.98
N ALA A 30 -13.92 -3.24 9.90
CA ALA A 30 -13.44 -4.18 10.92
C ALA A 30 -12.90 -3.51 12.20
N GLY A 31 -12.90 -2.17 12.30
CA GLY A 31 -12.42 -1.45 13.49
C GLY A 31 -10.89 -1.47 13.65
N ASN A 32 -10.14 -1.71 12.57
CA ASN A 32 -8.67 -1.73 12.58
C ASN A 32 -8.02 -0.38 12.27
N GLN A 33 -8.84 0.68 12.14
CA GLN A 33 -8.35 2.05 12.17
C GLN A 33 -7.93 2.40 13.61
N ALA A 34 -6.71 2.93 13.78
CA ALA A 34 -6.15 3.29 15.07
C ALA A 34 -6.10 4.82 15.18
N GLY A 35 -7.09 5.44 15.83
CA GLY A 35 -7.16 6.88 16.00
C GLY A 35 -6.99 7.64 14.68
N ASN A 36 -5.85 8.32 14.53
CA ASN A 36 -5.47 9.12 13.35
C ASN A 36 -4.79 8.31 12.23
N GLY A 37 -4.68 6.99 12.34
CA GLY A 37 -3.96 6.17 11.36
C GLY A 37 -4.44 4.72 11.31
N TRP A 38 -3.57 3.84 10.80
CA TRP A 38 -3.85 2.41 10.64
C TRP A 38 -2.90 1.57 11.47
N LYS A 39 -3.39 0.44 11.99
CA LYS A 39 -2.52 -0.53 12.68
C LYS A 39 -1.46 -1.06 11.70
N PRO A 40 -0.23 -1.39 12.16
CA PRO A 40 0.79 -1.99 11.32
C PRO A 40 0.32 -3.25 10.56
N SER A 41 -0.56 -4.05 11.18
CA SER A 41 -1.16 -5.23 10.57
C SER A 41 -1.98 -4.93 9.31
N VAL A 42 -2.63 -3.76 9.24
CA VAL A 42 -3.41 -3.34 8.07
C VAL A 42 -2.51 -3.13 6.85
N TRP A 43 -1.32 -2.54 7.06
CA TRP A 43 -0.35 -2.36 5.98
C TRP A 43 0.25 -3.67 5.48
N THR A 44 0.44 -4.64 6.38
CA THR A 44 0.86 -6.00 6.00
C THR A 44 -0.22 -6.67 5.13
N ILE A 45 -1.50 -6.52 5.49
CA ILE A 45 -2.61 -7.06 4.69
C ILE A 45 -2.68 -6.37 3.31
N ALA A 46 -2.52 -5.05 3.27
CA ALA A 46 -2.51 -4.29 2.01
C ALA A 46 -1.37 -4.72 1.09
N ALA A 47 -0.15 -4.85 1.62
CA ALA A 47 1.01 -5.32 0.86
C ALA A 47 0.80 -6.74 0.33
N ALA A 48 0.26 -7.65 1.14
CA ALA A 48 -0.05 -9.01 0.72
C ALA A 48 -1.10 -9.04 -0.40
N LYS A 49 -2.14 -8.20 -0.32
CA LYS A 49 -3.15 -8.08 -1.37
C LYS A 49 -2.56 -7.55 -2.68
N LEU A 50 -1.74 -6.50 -2.63
CA LEU A 50 -1.08 -5.93 -3.80
C LEU A 50 -0.11 -6.93 -4.46
N LEU A 51 0.59 -7.72 -3.64
CA LEU A 51 1.43 -8.81 -4.14
C LEU A 51 0.60 -9.90 -4.82
N ALA A 52 -0.51 -10.31 -4.22
CA ALA A 52 -1.43 -11.31 -4.77
C ALA A 52 -2.10 -10.86 -6.08
N ASP A 53 -2.41 -9.57 -6.20
CA ASP A 53 -2.98 -8.98 -7.42
C ASP A 53 -1.94 -8.79 -8.54
N GLY A 54 -0.70 -9.24 -8.31
CA GLY A 54 0.36 -9.26 -9.31
C GLY A 54 1.01 -7.90 -9.54
N SER A 55 0.93 -6.99 -8.56
CA SER A 55 1.47 -5.64 -8.68
C SER A 55 3.00 -5.62 -8.65
N LYS A 56 3.62 -5.90 -9.80
CA LYS A 56 5.08 -6.02 -9.98
C LYS A 56 5.73 -4.79 -10.65
N ASN A 57 4.98 -3.69 -10.77
CA ASN A 57 5.50 -2.47 -11.40
C ASN A 57 6.48 -1.73 -10.47
N GLY A 58 7.76 -1.71 -10.86
CA GLY A 58 8.83 -1.07 -10.09
C GLY A 58 9.26 -1.91 -8.88
N SER A 59 9.53 -1.24 -7.76
CA SER A 59 9.86 -1.91 -6.50
C SER A 59 8.65 -2.54 -5.81
N GLU A 60 8.91 -3.57 -5.00
CA GLU A 60 7.91 -4.22 -4.16
C GLU A 60 7.14 -3.21 -3.29
N LYS A 61 5.82 -3.33 -3.31
CA LYS A 61 4.91 -2.52 -2.50
C LYS A 61 4.81 -3.11 -1.09
N THR A 62 5.85 -2.91 -0.30
CA THR A 62 5.91 -3.35 1.11
C THR A 62 4.92 -2.59 1.98
N SER A 63 4.70 -3.05 3.22
CA SER A 63 3.83 -2.39 4.20
C SER A 63 4.22 -0.92 4.42
N SER A 64 5.51 -0.63 4.57
CA SER A 64 6.02 0.74 4.67
C SER A 64 5.65 1.58 3.45
N LYS A 65 5.81 1.02 2.23
CA LYS A 65 5.45 1.73 1.00
C LYS A 65 3.94 1.99 0.89
N CYS A 66 3.10 1.07 1.37
CA CYS A 66 1.65 1.27 1.43
C CYS A 66 1.28 2.42 2.37
N SER A 67 1.92 2.49 3.55
CA SER A 67 1.70 3.58 4.51
C SER A 67 2.16 4.94 3.97
N ASP A 68 3.36 4.99 3.38
CA ASP A 68 3.92 6.20 2.75
C ASP A 68 2.99 6.70 1.63
N HIS A 69 2.55 5.78 0.77
CA HIS A 69 1.67 6.12 -0.35
C HIS A 69 0.29 6.58 0.10
N TRP A 70 -0.28 5.93 1.12
CA TRP A 70 -1.57 6.35 1.68
C TRP A 70 -1.56 7.78 2.21
N THR A 71 -0.44 8.26 2.75
CA THR A 71 -0.31 9.65 3.20
C THR A 71 -0.54 10.65 2.05
N ASN A 72 -0.17 10.28 0.83
CA ASN A 72 -0.43 11.07 -0.37
C ASN A 72 -1.85 10.87 -0.92
N VAL A 73 -2.34 9.62 -0.94
CA VAL A 73 -3.67 9.28 -1.49
C VAL A 73 -4.81 9.80 -0.62
N SER A 74 -4.67 9.74 0.70
CA SER A 74 -5.69 10.19 1.66
C SER A 74 -6.07 11.66 1.52
N GLN A 75 -5.15 12.51 1.05
CA GLN A 75 -5.40 13.94 0.79
C GLN A 75 -6.47 14.18 -0.29
N TYR A 76 -6.71 13.20 -1.16
CA TYR A 76 -7.63 13.32 -2.31
C TYR A 76 -8.87 12.43 -2.18
N GLN A 77 -8.97 11.62 -1.13
CA GLN A 77 -9.94 10.52 -1.07
C GLN A 77 -11.05 10.70 -0.02
N TRP A 78 -11.12 11.83 0.70
CA TRP A 78 -12.04 12.02 1.81
C TRP A 78 -12.93 13.25 1.63
#